data_AF-A0A948R459-F1
#
_entry.id   AF-A0A948R459-F1
#
_cell.length_a   1.000
_cell.length_b   1.000
_cell.length_c   1.000
_cell.angle_alpha   90.00
_cell.angle_beta   90.00
_cell.angle_gamma   90.00
#
_symmetry.space_group_name_H-M   'P 1'
#
loop_
_entity.id
_entity.type
_entity.pdbx_description
1 polymer ?
#
loop_
_entity_poly.entity_id
_entity_poly.type
_entity_poly.pdbx_seq_one_letter_code
_entity_poly.pdbx_strand_id
1 'polypeptide(L)'
;VIDNGAYGTIRMHQEREYPGRVSATTLTNPDFAALGAAYGAWSAATETTAQFTAALTEAKDRPGLRLIHVKTDLERIAASGATISGLRARAQATA
;
A
#
# COMPACT_ATOMS: atom_id res chain seq x y z
N VAL A 1 3.28 -7.57 -3.01
CA VAL A 1 2.17 -6.62 -3.12
C VAL A 1 2.42 -5.49 -2.13
N ILE A 2 2.44 -4.24 -2.58
CA ILE A 2 2.40 -3.08 -1.69
C ILE A 2 0.94 -2.70 -1.54
N ASP A 3 0.40 -2.92 -0.36
CA ASP A 3 -1.02 -2.81 -0.07
C ASP A 3 -1.26 -1.66 0.90
N ASN A 4 -1.87 -0.60 0.41
CA ASN A 4 -2.39 0.51 1.21
C ASN A 4 -3.92 0.53 1.26
N GLY A 5 -4.57 -0.55 0.81
CA GLY A 5 -6.03 -0.66 0.77
C GLY A 5 -6.70 0.32 -0.19
N ALA A 6 -6.00 0.88 -1.18
CA ALA A 6 -6.59 1.84 -2.10
C ALA A 6 -5.94 1.90 -3.49
N TYR A 7 -6.66 2.50 -4.44
CA TYR A 7 -6.05 3.03 -5.67
C TYR A 7 -5.31 4.33 -5.36
N GLY A 8 -4.11 4.23 -4.78
CA GLY A 8 -3.33 5.35 -4.24
C GLY A 8 -3.20 6.56 -5.18
N THR A 9 -2.77 6.36 -6.44
CA THR A 9 -2.61 7.48 -7.40
C THR A 9 -3.95 8.15 -7.70
N ILE A 10 -5.02 7.39 -7.92
CA ILE A 10 -6.35 7.96 -8.19
C ILE A 10 -6.82 8.75 -6.97
N ARG A 11 -6.64 8.19 -5.77
CA ARG A 11 -7.01 8.86 -4.52
C ARG A 11 -6.18 10.13 -4.28
N MET A 12 -4.89 10.15 -4.66
CA MET A 12 -4.05 11.34 -4.59
C MET A 12 -4.59 12.47 -5.50
N HIS A 13 -4.97 12.14 -6.73
CA HIS A 13 -5.57 13.11 -7.65
C HIS A 13 -6.92 13.62 -7.12
N GLN A 14 -7.77 12.74 -6.58
CA GLN A 14 -9.03 13.13 -5.96
C GLN A 14 -8.82 14.09 -4.79
N GLU A 15 -7.92 13.79 -3.85
CA GLU A 15 -7.66 14.68 -2.71
C GLU A 15 -7.06 16.03 -3.12
N ARG A 16 -6.35 16.09 -4.26
CA ARG A 16 -5.77 17.33 -4.79
C ARG A 16 -6.79 18.20 -5.53
N GLU A 17 -7.61 17.59 -6.40
CA GLU A 17 -8.52 18.31 -7.30
C GLU A 17 -9.93 18.48 -6.70
N TYR A 18 -10.35 17.54 -5.85
CA TYR A 18 -11.65 17.49 -5.20
C TYR A 18 -11.51 17.10 -3.71
N PRO A 19 -10.93 17.98 -2.87
CA PRO A 19 -10.58 17.65 -1.49
C PRO A 19 -11.76 17.07 -0.70
N GLY A 20 -11.54 15.93 -0.03
CA GLY A 20 -12.56 15.25 0.77
C GLY A 20 -13.63 14.49 -0.03
N ARG A 21 -13.67 14.59 -1.37
CA ARG A 21 -14.61 13.86 -2.23
C ARG A 21 -14.01 12.54 -2.71
N VAL A 22 -14.00 11.56 -1.82
CA VAL A 22 -13.53 10.21 -2.10
C VAL A 22 -14.55 9.45 -2.96
N SER A 23 -14.11 8.86 -4.07
CA SER A 23 -14.98 8.06 -4.93
C SER A 23 -14.28 6.80 -5.45
N ALA A 24 -14.80 5.62 -5.10
CA ALA A 24 -14.40 4.32 -5.64
C ALA A 24 -12.88 4.00 -5.60
N THR A 25 -12.16 4.53 -4.61
CA THR A 25 -10.72 4.26 -4.45
C THR A 25 -10.38 3.33 -3.31
N THR A 26 -11.32 3.03 -2.40
CA THR A 26 -11.09 2.11 -1.28
C THR A 26 -11.18 0.67 -1.78
N LEU A 27 -10.23 -0.17 -1.38
CA LEU A 27 -10.16 -1.57 -1.77
C LEU A 27 -10.38 -2.48 -0.56
N THR A 28 -11.19 -3.51 -0.77
CA THR A 28 -11.23 -4.68 0.13
C THR A 28 -10.36 -5.75 -0.50
N ASN A 29 -9.12 -5.83 -0.04
CA ASN A 29 -8.14 -6.78 -0.58
C ASN A 29 -8.22 -8.13 0.12
N PRO A 30 -7.98 -9.25 -0.60
CA PRO A 30 -7.79 -10.55 0.03
C PRO A 30 -6.46 -10.58 0.80
N ASP A 31 -6.27 -11.64 1.58
CA ASP A 31 -4.94 -11.98 2.07
C ASP A 31 -4.08 -12.47 0.89
N PHE A 32 -3.22 -11.59 0.36
CA PHE A 32 -2.35 -11.91 -0.76
C PHE A 32 -1.26 -12.91 -0.38
N ALA A 33 -0.85 -12.98 0.88
CA ALA A 33 0.09 -14.00 1.35
C ALA A 33 -0.56 -15.39 1.33
N ALA A 34 -1.79 -15.51 1.83
CA ALA A 34 -2.56 -16.75 1.73
C ALA A 34 -2.82 -17.14 0.26
N LEU A 35 -3.13 -16.16 -0.60
CA LEU A 35 -3.30 -16.39 -2.04
C LEU A 35 -2.01 -16.93 -2.66
N GLY A 36 -0.86 -16.30 -2.39
CA GLY A 36 0.44 -16.76 -2.87
C GLY A 36 0.74 -18.19 -2.43
N ALA A 37 0.50 -18.50 -1.15
CA ALA A 37 0.68 -19.84 -0.61
C ALA A 37 -0.18 -20.89 -1.32
N ALA A 38 -1.44 -20.56 -1.67
CA ALA A 38 -2.33 -21.45 -2.41
C ALA A 38 -1.80 -21.80 -3.83
N TYR A 39 -0.97 -20.93 -4.42
CA TYR A 39 -0.29 -21.19 -5.70
C TYR A 39 1.12 -21.79 -5.52
N GLY A 40 1.48 -22.23 -4.33
CA GLY A 40 2.78 -22.84 -4.04
C GLY A 40 3.93 -21.85 -3.86
N ALA A 41 3.63 -20.55 -3.70
CA ALA A 41 4.64 -19.56 -3.37
C ALA A 41 5.03 -19.66 -1.88
N TRP A 42 6.31 -19.42 -1.58
CA TRP A 42 6.63 -18.93 -0.25
C TRP A 42 6.03 -17.53 -0.08
N SER A 43 5.35 -17.29 1.03
CA SER A 43 4.61 -16.05 1.25
C SER A 43 4.86 -15.41 2.62
N ALA A 44 5.37 -14.17 2.59
CA ALA A 44 5.48 -13.17 3.64
C ALA A 44 4.24 -12.29 3.84
N ALA A 45 3.77 -12.02 5.06
CA ALA A 45 2.93 -10.84 5.36
C ALA A 45 3.68 -9.92 6.33
N THR A 46 3.73 -8.62 6.04
CA THR A 46 4.56 -7.66 6.79
C THR A 46 3.81 -6.35 7.03
N GLU A 47 3.90 -5.83 8.24
CA GLU A 47 3.25 -4.58 8.68
C GLU A 47 4.25 -3.53 9.15
N THR A 48 5.52 -3.91 9.27
CA THR A 48 6.61 -3.03 9.70
C THR A 48 7.81 -3.16 8.77
N THR A 49 8.65 -2.12 8.74
CA THR A 49 9.90 -2.12 7.99
C THR A 49 10.83 -3.26 8.43
N ALA A 50 10.89 -3.56 9.73
CA ALA A 50 11.71 -4.65 10.25
C ALA A 50 11.26 -6.02 9.72
N GLN A 51 9.94 -6.29 9.74
CA GLN A 51 9.36 -7.50 9.16
C GLN A 51 9.62 -7.58 7.66
N PHE A 52 9.49 -6.46 6.94
CA PHE A 52 9.79 -6.40 5.51
C PHE A 52 11.25 -6.74 5.21
N THR A 53 12.20 -6.14 5.91
CA THR A 53 13.63 -6.41 5.72
C THR A 53 13.97 -7.88 6.01
N ALA A 54 13.40 -8.45 7.08
CA ALA A 54 13.58 -9.86 7.42
C ALA A 54 13.01 -10.78 6.31
N ALA A 55 11.77 -10.54 5.90
CA ALA A 55 11.11 -11.31 4.85
C ALA A 55 11.85 -11.19 3.50
N LEU A 56 12.33 -10.00 3.14
CA LEU A 56 13.09 -9.78 1.92
C LEU A 56 14.43 -10.53 1.93
N THR A 57 15.11 -10.54 3.07
CA THR A 57 16.36 -11.29 3.26
C THR A 57 16.11 -12.79 3.09
N GLU A 58 15.09 -13.33 3.76
CA GLU A 58 14.72 -14.74 3.65
C GLU A 58 14.26 -15.12 2.22
N ALA A 59 13.50 -14.25 1.56
CA ALA A 59 13.04 -14.47 0.20
C ALA A 59 14.20 -14.58 -0.79
N LYS A 60 15.29 -13.82 -0.58
CA LYS A 60 16.40 -13.72 -1.52
C LYS A 60 17.05 -15.09 -1.79
N ASP A 61 17.20 -15.90 -0.76
CA ASP A 61 17.90 -17.18 -0.82
C ASP A 61 16.95 -18.35 -1.18
N ARG A 62 15.64 -18.08 -1.36
CA ARG A 62 14.65 -19.10 -1.67
C ARG A 62 14.48 -19.31 -3.18
N PRO A 63 14.47 -20.56 -3.66
CA PRO A 63 14.07 -20.86 -5.03
C PRO A 63 12.55 -20.70 -5.21
N GLY A 64 12.12 -20.55 -6.46
CA GLY A 64 10.70 -20.55 -6.82
C GLY A 64 9.98 -19.22 -6.60
N LEU A 65 8.64 -19.31 -6.63
CA LEU A 65 7.74 -18.16 -6.49
C LEU A 65 7.74 -17.66 -5.05
N ARG A 66 7.86 -16.34 -4.90
CA ARG A 66 7.92 -15.67 -3.61
C ARG A 66 7.00 -14.46 -3.64
N LEU A 67 6.14 -14.34 -2.64
CA LEU A 67 5.23 -13.21 -2.49
C LEU A 67 5.45 -12.59 -1.12
N ILE A 68 5.62 -11.27 -1.07
CA ILE A 68 5.59 -10.52 0.19
C ILE A 68 4.41 -9.55 0.11
N HIS A 69 3.44 -9.71 1.00
CA HIS A 69 2.32 -8.80 1.20
C HIS A 69 2.73 -7.74 2.22
N VAL A 70 3.10 -6.57 1.71
CA VAL A 70 3.53 -5.42 2.51
C VAL A 70 2.33 -4.52 2.75
N LYS A 71 1.80 -4.54 3.97
CA LYS A 71 0.74 -3.62 4.39
C LYS A 71 1.36 -2.28 4.75
N THR A 72 0.77 -1.21 4.24
CA THR A 72 1.23 0.16 4.42
C THR A 72 0.05 1.06 4.76
N ASP A 73 0.34 2.19 5.39
CA ASP A 73 -0.69 3.18 5.74
C ASP A 73 -1.13 3.97 4.50
N LEU A 74 -2.44 4.06 4.29
CA LEU A 74 -3.06 4.88 3.24
C LEU A 74 -2.74 6.37 3.40
N GLU A 75 -2.46 6.84 4.61
CA GLU A 75 -2.06 8.22 4.87
C GLU A 75 -0.83 8.61 4.05
N ARG A 76 0.08 7.67 3.76
CA ARG A 76 1.22 7.87 2.86
C ARG A 76 0.86 7.42 1.44
N ILE A 77 0.23 8.34 0.70
CA ILE A 77 -0.45 8.03 -0.56
C ILE A 77 0.47 8.01 -1.80
N ALA A 78 1.68 8.57 -1.70
CA ALA A 78 2.66 8.56 -2.78
C ALA A 78 4.08 8.35 -2.26
N ALA A 79 4.92 7.69 -3.07
CA ALA A 79 6.34 7.48 -2.78
C ALA A 79 7.14 8.80 -2.65
N SER A 80 6.64 9.89 -3.22
CA SER A 80 7.18 11.24 -3.05
C SER A 80 7.03 11.79 -1.63
N GLY A 81 6.34 11.08 -0.73
CA GLY A 81 6.06 11.51 0.64
C GLY A 81 4.78 12.34 0.78
N ALA A 82 3.96 12.44 -0.27
CA ALA A 82 2.67 13.11 -0.16
C ALA A 82 1.75 12.35 0.81
N THR A 83 1.01 13.10 1.63
CA THR A 83 0.03 12.56 2.56
C THR A 83 -1.38 13.05 2.25
N ILE A 84 -2.39 12.29 2.65
CA ILE A 84 -3.80 12.71 2.49
C ILE A 84 -4.07 13.95 3.31
N SER A 85 -3.65 13.97 4.58
CA SER A 85 -3.77 15.16 5.45
C SER A 85 -3.11 16.39 4.83
N GLY A 86 -1.90 16.25 4.29
CA GLY A 86 -1.15 17.34 3.67
C GLY A 86 -1.75 17.84 2.36
N LEU A 87 -2.42 16.98 1.59
CA LEU A 87 -3.18 17.39 0.40
C LEU A 87 -4.42 18.21 0.79
N ARG A 88 -5.18 17.73 1.78
CA ARG A 88 -6.38 18.43 2.28
C ARG A 88 -6.05 19.79 2.90
N ALA A 89 -5.00 19.86 3.72
CA ALA A 89 -4.58 21.11 4.37
C ALA A 89 -4.19 22.19 3.34
N ARG A 90 -3.46 21.81 2.28
CA ARG A 90 -3.10 22.74 1.20
C ARG A 90 -4.32 23.27 0.45
N ALA A 91 -5.31 22.41 0.21
CA ALA A 91 -6.52 22.83 -0.49
C ALA A 91 -7.39 23.77 0.36
N GLN A 92 -7.45 23.55 1.68
CA GLN A 92 -8.14 24.45 2.62
C GLN A 92 -7.47 25.81 2.75
N ALA A 93 -6.14 25.89 2.66
CA ALA A 93 -5.40 27.15 2.71
C ALA A 93 -5.53 28.01 1.44
N THR A 94 -6.08 27.45 0.35
CA THR A 94 -6.26 28.15 -0.93
C THR A 94 -7.71 28.61 -1.15
N ALA A 95 -8.63 28.23 -0.27
CA ALA A 95 -10.04 28.61 -0.27
C ALA A 95 -10.29 29.80 0.66
#